data_AF-W2TBV5-F1
#
_entry.id   AF-W2TBV5-F1
#
_cell.length_a   1.000
_cell.length_b   1.000
_cell.length_c   1.000
_cell.angle_alpha   90.00
_cell.angle_beta   90.00
_cell.angle_gamma   90.00
#
_symmetry.space_group_name_H-M   'P 1'
#
loop_
_entity.id
_entity.type
_entity.pdbx_description
1 polymer ?
#
loop_
_entity_poly.entity_id
_entity_poly.type
_entity_poly.pdbx_seq_one_letter_code
_entity_poly.pdbx_strand_id
1 'polypeptide(L)'
;VFGPNPPRRSLVFCHWDAEEFGLIGSSEWIEQRLGVLQRRAVAYINVDHIAGGNSLDIKAVPLLYRTIVEASQRTRYSDGSTGESLLDSWRHFRRRGPFVGDRAVPEIGLPAGGSDYQRFITFAGIPAADVKLEPGPGQSYALYHTMYETPWTVENLIDPNFSSFTSVGQLWLEIVHRLANSLVIPFNALDYAQSLLVLFHKAEVQLSKLDLSKAAPWLPHKLSSLKEALRRLQNTARRLQMEAQDIANGVIDVSIQRLEFINIRLQYLE
;
A
#
# COMPACT_ATOMS: atom_id res chain seq x y z
N VAL A 1 1.59 18.11 11.87
CA VAL A 1 0.84 16.99 11.26
C VAL A 1 -0.27 16.54 12.18
N PHE A 2 0.02 16.05 13.38
CA PHE A 2 -0.98 15.91 14.44
C PHE A 2 -1.12 17.24 15.19
N GLY A 3 -2.35 17.72 15.36
CA GLY A 3 -2.64 18.92 16.16
C GLY A 3 -2.49 18.66 17.67
N PRO A 4 -3.05 19.50 18.54
CA PRO A 4 -3.01 19.27 19.99
C PRO A 4 -3.83 18.04 20.42
N ASN A 5 -4.74 17.56 19.57
CA ASN A 5 -5.57 16.39 19.85
C ASN A 5 -4.86 15.10 19.44
N PRO A 6 -4.94 14.04 20.26
CA PRO A 6 -4.41 12.73 19.89
C PRO A 6 -5.15 12.18 18.66
N PRO A 7 -4.51 11.30 17.88
CA PRO A 7 -5.16 10.72 16.72
C PRO A 7 -6.35 9.84 17.10
N ARG A 8 -7.32 9.71 16.18
CA ARG A 8 -8.53 8.87 16.40
C ARG A 8 -8.16 7.40 16.61
N ARG A 9 -7.11 6.93 15.94
CA ARG A 9 -6.58 5.56 16.06
C ARG A 9 -5.16 5.60 16.60
N SER A 10 -4.81 4.59 17.40
CA SER A 10 -3.47 4.47 17.98
C SER A 10 -2.41 4.27 16.90
N LEU A 11 -1.23 4.84 17.14
CA LEU A 11 -0.03 4.63 16.33
C LEU A 11 0.92 3.70 17.08
N VAL A 12 1.48 2.73 16.38
CA VAL A 12 2.53 1.84 16.90
C VAL A 12 3.73 1.99 15.99
N PHE A 13 4.85 2.46 16.55
CA PHE A 13 6.12 2.56 15.84
C PHE A 13 6.94 1.31 16.16
N CYS A 14 7.42 0.65 15.12
CA CYS A 14 8.23 -0.54 15.24
C CYS A 14 9.58 -0.30 14.58
N HIS A 15 10.63 -0.75 15.24
CA HIS A 15 11.98 -0.83 14.68
C HIS A 15 12.39 -2.29 14.83
N TRP A 16 12.46 -2.99 13.70
CA TRP A 16 12.64 -4.43 13.68
C TRP A 16 14.11 -4.81 13.74
N ASP A 17 14.39 -5.90 14.44
CA ASP A 17 15.71 -6.51 14.52
C ASP A 17 15.73 -7.80 13.67
N ALA A 18 16.92 -8.19 13.23
CA ALA A 18 17.18 -9.42 12.47
C ALA A 18 16.31 -9.59 11.20
N GLU A 19 15.99 -8.48 10.52
CA GLU A 19 15.32 -8.47 9.20
C GLU A 19 16.18 -9.24 8.18
N GLU A 20 17.48 -8.95 8.14
CA GLU A 20 18.44 -9.54 7.20
C GLU A 20 18.62 -11.06 7.35
N PHE A 21 18.22 -11.61 8.50
CA PHE A 21 18.28 -13.04 8.79
C PHE A 21 16.97 -13.77 8.45
N GLY A 22 16.03 -13.09 7.80
CA GLY A 22 14.76 -13.65 7.36
C GLY A 22 13.54 -13.06 8.07
N LEU A 23 13.50 -11.74 8.25
CA LEU A 23 12.39 -10.98 8.83
C LEU A 23 12.08 -11.43 10.27
N ILE A 24 13.08 -11.84 11.05
CA ILE A 24 12.86 -12.56 12.31
C ILE A 24 12.10 -11.68 13.31
N GLY A 25 12.57 -10.45 13.57
CA GLY A 25 11.97 -9.59 14.58
C GLY A 25 10.50 -9.27 14.32
N SER A 26 10.15 -8.87 13.09
CA SER A 26 8.76 -8.59 12.73
C SER A 26 7.90 -9.87 12.74
N SER A 27 8.45 -10.99 12.27
CA SER A 27 7.77 -12.28 12.24
C SER A 27 7.36 -12.76 13.63
N GLU A 28 8.32 -12.85 14.56
CA GLU A 28 8.08 -13.32 15.92
C GLU A 28 7.15 -12.38 16.68
N TRP A 29 7.27 -11.07 16.43
CA TRP A 29 6.37 -10.08 17.05
C TRP A 29 4.93 -10.25 16.58
N ILE A 30 4.71 -10.50 15.27
CA ILE A 30 3.40 -10.80 14.71
C ILE A 30 2.86 -12.09 15.31
N GLU A 31 3.64 -13.16 15.35
CA GLU A 31 3.21 -14.46 15.91
C GLU A 31 2.76 -14.33 17.36
N GLN A 32 3.54 -13.62 18.19
CA GLN A 32 3.19 -13.39 19.60
C GLN A 32 1.88 -12.59 19.77
N ARG A 33 1.55 -11.71 18.82
CA ARG A 33 0.44 -10.74 18.93
C ARG A 33 -0.68 -10.95 17.93
N LEU A 34 -0.68 -12.06 17.20
CA LEU A 34 -1.53 -12.30 16.03
C LEU A 34 -3.01 -12.00 16.32
N GLY A 35 -3.54 -12.53 17.42
CA GLY A 35 -4.94 -12.32 17.79
C GLY A 35 -5.29 -10.84 18.03
N VAL A 36 -4.40 -10.06 18.64
CA VAL A 36 -4.64 -8.62 18.85
C VAL A 36 -4.54 -7.87 17.52
N LEU A 37 -3.54 -8.20 16.71
CA LEU A 37 -3.28 -7.57 15.42
C LEU A 37 -4.45 -7.78 14.45
N GLN A 38 -4.90 -9.02 14.26
CA GLN A 38 -6.04 -9.34 13.40
C GLN A 38 -7.33 -8.60 13.79
N ARG A 39 -7.49 -8.23 15.07
CA ARG A 39 -8.68 -7.53 15.55
C ARG A 39 -8.58 -6.01 15.51
N ARG A 40 -7.36 -5.45 15.52
CA ARG A 40 -7.14 -4.03 15.83
C ARG A 40 -6.23 -3.30 14.86
N ALA A 41 -5.36 -3.99 14.15
CA ALA A 41 -4.50 -3.36 13.17
C ALA A 41 -5.33 -2.90 11.98
N VAL A 42 -5.12 -1.64 11.58
CA VAL A 42 -5.76 -1.07 10.39
C VAL A 42 -4.87 -1.28 9.17
N ALA A 43 -3.60 -0.86 9.25
CA ALA A 43 -2.63 -1.06 8.19
C ALA A 43 -1.21 -1.03 8.76
N TYR A 44 -0.25 -1.57 7.99
CA TYR A 44 1.18 -1.50 8.25
C TYR A 44 1.88 -0.74 7.12
N ILE A 45 2.64 0.31 7.45
CA ILE A 45 3.33 1.15 6.45
C ILE A 45 4.83 1.06 6.68
N ASN A 46 5.51 0.38 5.75
CA ASN A 46 6.92 0.06 5.79
C ASN A 46 7.75 1.12 5.07
N VAL A 47 8.89 1.46 5.66
CA VAL A 47 9.97 2.23 5.03
C VAL A 47 11.26 1.54 5.45
N ASP A 48 11.96 0.99 4.49
CA ASP A 48 13.18 0.21 4.72
C ASP A 48 14.34 0.80 3.90
N HIS A 49 14.10 0.96 2.60
CA HIS A 49 15.14 1.30 1.65
C HIS A 49 14.90 2.66 0.96
N ILE A 50 15.78 3.62 1.23
CA ILE A 50 15.83 4.95 0.61
C ILE A 50 17.18 5.10 -0.11
N ALA A 51 17.18 4.94 -1.43
CA ALA A 51 18.38 4.95 -2.27
C ALA A 51 18.67 6.31 -2.92
N GLY A 52 18.11 7.38 -2.36
CA GLY A 52 18.22 8.72 -2.94
C GLY A 52 17.34 8.92 -4.17
N GLY A 53 17.57 10.02 -4.89
CA GLY A 53 16.85 10.34 -6.11
C GLY A 53 15.40 10.77 -5.90
N ASN A 54 14.61 10.78 -6.98
CA ASN A 54 13.24 11.29 -6.97
C ASN A 54 12.20 10.28 -7.49
N SER A 55 12.60 9.07 -7.87
CA SER A 55 11.67 8.05 -8.36
C SER A 55 11.01 7.32 -7.20
N LEU A 56 9.76 7.69 -6.89
CA LEU A 56 8.96 7.00 -5.88
C LEU A 56 8.55 5.60 -6.37
N ASP A 57 8.88 4.58 -5.56
CA ASP A 57 8.43 3.20 -5.75
C ASP A 57 7.54 2.79 -4.59
N ILE A 58 6.28 2.48 -4.89
CA ILE A 58 5.29 2.06 -3.91
C ILE A 58 4.88 0.63 -4.23
N LYS A 59 4.93 -0.23 -3.23
CA LYS A 59 4.25 -1.53 -3.26
C LYS A 59 3.16 -1.52 -2.21
N ALA A 60 1.93 -1.83 -2.58
CA ALA A 60 0.82 -1.78 -1.62
C ALA A 60 -0.32 -2.71 -2.01
N VAL A 61 -1.11 -3.10 -1.01
CA VAL A 61 -2.41 -3.70 -1.27
C VAL A 61 -3.37 -2.66 -1.89
N PRO A 62 -4.31 -3.07 -2.76
CA PRO A 62 -5.20 -2.13 -3.47
C PRO A 62 -6.01 -1.20 -2.57
N LEU A 63 -6.32 -1.62 -1.34
CA LEU A 63 -7.05 -0.80 -0.38
C LEU A 63 -6.35 0.54 -0.11
N LEU A 64 -5.03 0.58 -0.18
CA LEU A 64 -4.21 1.75 0.18
C LEU A 64 -3.91 2.68 -1.00
N TYR A 65 -4.24 2.30 -2.24
CA TYR A 65 -3.81 3.01 -3.44
C TYR A 65 -4.16 4.50 -3.41
N ARG A 66 -5.43 4.84 -3.19
CA ARG A 66 -5.88 6.25 -3.16
C ARG A 66 -5.30 7.01 -1.99
N THR A 67 -5.20 6.38 -0.82
CA THR A 67 -4.64 7.02 0.37
C THR A 67 -3.19 7.44 0.16
N ILE A 68 -2.39 6.58 -0.47
CA ILE A 68 -0.99 6.88 -0.76
C ILE A 68 -0.90 7.96 -1.86
N VAL A 69 -1.70 7.87 -2.92
CA VAL A 69 -1.74 8.91 -3.98
C VAL A 69 -2.08 10.29 -3.40
N GLU A 70 -3.10 10.37 -2.55
CA GLU A 70 -3.54 11.61 -1.91
C GLU A 70 -2.47 12.15 -0.94
N ALA A 71 -1.76 11.28 -0.23
CA ALA A 71 -0.64 11.66 0.63
C ALA A 71 0.56 12.19 -0.19
N SER A 72 0.91 11.52 -1.29
CA SER A 72 1.97 11.93 -2.21
C SER A 72 1.65 13.26 -2.89
N GLN A 73 0.38 13.56 -3.16
CA GLN A 73 -0.03 14.86 -3.71
C GLN A 73 0.22 16.03 -2.74
N ARG A 74 0.07 15.77 -1.44
CA ARG A 74 0.25 16.77 -0.37
C ARG A 74 1.70 16.91 0.08
N THR A 75 2.55 15.96 -0.29
CA THR A 75 3.96 15.95 0.06
C THR A 75 4.77 16.54 -1.07
N ARG A 76 5.58 17.56 -0.78
CA ARG A 76 6.50 18.17 -1.76
C ARG A 76 7.80 17.39 -1.80
N TYR A 77 8.43 17.33 -2.96
CA TYR A 77 9.82 16.90 -3.01
C TYR A 77 10.71 18.01 -2.41
N SER A 78 11.60 17.63 -1.49
CA SER A 78 12.32 18.57 -0.63
C SER A 78 13.52 19.27 -1.31
N ASP A 79 13.85 18.92 -2.55
CA ASP A 79 14.98 19.51 -3.28
C ASP A 79 14.74 20.96 -3.76
N GLY A 80 13.53 21.49 -3.54
CA GLY A 80 13.19 22.90 -3.70
C GLY A 80 13.23 23.46 -5.11
N SER A 81 13.56 22.65 -6.13
CA SER A 81 13.90 23.16 -7.47
C SER A 81 12.70 23.31 -8.41
N THR A 82 11.67 22.46 -8.25
CA THR A 82 10.53 22.43 -9.18
C THR A 82 9.18 22.76 -8.54
N GLY A 83 9.11 22.79 -7.20
CA GLY A 83 7.84 22.98 -6.47
C GLY A 83 6.82 21.84 -6.66
N GLU A 84 7.25 20.73 -7.27
CA GLU A 84 6.44 19.56 -7.60
C GLU A 84 6.15 18.69 -6.37
N SER A 85 5.01 18.00 -6.40
CA SER A 85 4.66 17.00 -5.39
C SER A 85 5.37 15.68 -5.66
N LEU A 86 5.49 14.83 -4.64
CA LEU A 86 5.96 13.45 -4.84
C LEU A 86 5.08 12.69 -5.82
N LEU A 87 3.79 13.02 -5.92
CA LEU A 87 2.90 12.44 -6.91
C LEU A 87 3.29 12.82 -8.35
N ASP A 88 3.78 14.04 -8.57
CA ASP A 88 4.21 14.48 -9.91
C ASP A 88 5.45 13.72 -10.36
N SER A 89 6.43 13.58 -9.47
CA SER A 89 7.61 12.74 -9.72
C SER A 89 7.21 11.28 -9.93
N TRP A 90 6.33 10.75 -9.09
CA TRP A 90 5.83 9.39 -9.23
C TRP A 90 5.16 9.17 -10.61
N ARG A 91 4.32 10.10 -11.06
CA ARG A 91 3.70 10.07 -12.40
C ARG A 91 4.72 10.19 -13.52
N HIS A 92 5.83 10.89 -13.30
CA HIS A 92 6.90 10.99 -14.30
C HIS A 92 7.50 9.60 -14.58
N PHE A 93 7.88 8.87 -13.54
CA PHE A 93 8.58 7.58 -13.67
C PHE A 93 7.66 6.37 -13.83
N ARG A 94 6.43 6.41 -13.30
CA ARG A 94 5.52 5.26 -13.16
C ARG A 94 4.15 5.53 -13.79
N ARG A 95 4.14 5.74 -15.10
CA ARG A 95 2.94 6.20 -15.85
C ARG A 95 1.81 5.17 -16.00
N ARG A 96 2.09 3.87 -15.82
CA ARG A 96 1.13 2.79 -16.12
C ARG A 96 0.39 2.35 -14.87
N GLY A 97 -0.70 3.03 -14.56
CA GLY A 97 -1.57 2.69 -13.43
C GLY A 97 -2.14 1.26 -13.49
N PRO A 98 -2.62 0.75 -12.35
CA PRO A 98 -3.14 -0.63 -12.24
C PRO A 98 -4.45 -0.86 -12.99
N PHE A 99 -5.21 0.20 -13.29
CA PHE A 99 -6.53 0.12 -13.90
C PHE A 99 -6.57 0.83 -15.27
N VAL A 100 -7.15 0.16 -16.25
CA VAL A 100 -7.31 0.72 -17.60
C VAL A 100 -8.23 1.95 -17.55
N GLY A 101 -7.75 3.07 -18.07
CA GLY A 101 -8.51 4.33 -18.15
C GLY A 101 -8.43 5.20 -16.90
N ASP A 102 -7.91 4.68 -15.79
CA ASP A 102 -7.67 5.48 -14.58
C ASP A 102 -6.23 6.01 -14.56
N ARG A 103 -6.08 7.32 -14.72
CA ARG A 103 -4.79 8.02 -14.66
C ARG A 103 -4.53 8.67 -13.30
N ALA A 104 -5.45 8.56 -12.36
CA ALA A 104 -5.29 9.15 -11.04
C ALA A 104 -4.25 8.39 -10.22
N VAL A 105 -4.18 7.06 -10.38
CA VAL A 105 -3.24 6.17 -9.68
C VAL A 105 -2.06 5.84 -10.60
N PRO A 106 -0.82 6.22 -10.24
CA PRO A 106 0.38 5.75 -10.93
C PRO A 106 0.57 4.24 -10.78
N GLU A 107 1.60 3.69 -11.41
CA GLU A 107 1.95 2.29 -11.21
C GLU A 107 2.28 2.02 -9.73
N ILE A 108 1.58 1.05 -9.15
CA ILE A 108 1.83 0.53 -7.80
C ILE A 108 2.15 -0.96 -7.93
N GLY A 109 3.27 -1.38 -7.36
CA GLY A 109 3.67 -2.78 -7.33
C GLY A 109 2.79 -3.60 -6.37
N LEU A 110 2.63 -4.88 -6.67
CA LEU A 110 2.08 -5.80 -5.68
C LEU A 110 3.15 -6.07 -4.61
N PRO A 111 2.81 -5.96 -3.32
CA PRO A 111 3.72 -6.30 -2.25
C PRO A 111 3.98 -7.81 -2.31
N ALA A 112 5.23 -8.18 -2.57
CA ALA A 112 5.65 -9.58 -2.65
C ALA A 112 6.40 -9.94 -1.36
N GLY A 113 7.68 -9.60 -1.29
CA GLY A 113 8.52 -9.85 -0.13
C GLY A 113 9.79 -9.02 -0.16
N GLY A 114 10.71 -9.32 0.76
CA GLY A 114 11.99 -8.63 0.91
C GLY A 114 11.94 -7.40 1.80
N SER A 115 11.03 -7.37 2.78
CA SER A 115 11.07 -6.52 3.98
C SER A 115 9.93 -6.95 4.94
N ASP A 116 9.88 -6.33 6.12
CA ASP A 116 9.03 -6.72 7.26
C ASP A 116 7.51 -6.69 6.99
N TYR A 117 7.03 -5.99 5.94
CA TYR A 117 5.61 -5.97 5.57
C TYR A 117 5.08 -7.34 5.13
N GLN A 118 5.95 -8.27 4.73
CA GLN A 118 5.55 -9.53 4.11
C GLN A 118 4.61 -10.36 4.99
N ARG A 119 4.92 -10.52 6.29
CA ARG A 119 4.09 -11.34 7.19
C ARG A 119 2.83 -10.62 7.69
N PHE A 120 2.80 -9.28 7.65
CA PHE A 120 1.55 -8.55 7.86
C PHE A 120 0.50 -8.97 6.84
N ILE A 121 0.89 -9.12 5.57
CA ILE A 121 -0.02 -9.54 4.50
C ILE A 121 -0.25 -11.06 4.53
N THR A 122 0.82 -11.84 4.40
CA THR A 122 0.73 -13.28 4.10
C THR A 122 0.33 -14.16 5.28
N PHE A 123 0.47 -13.66 6.51
CA PHE A 123 0.17 -14.40 7.72
C PHE A 123 -0.90 -13.72 8.58
N ALA A 124 -0.80 -12.40 8.79
CA ALA A 124 -1.74 -11.69 9.65
C ALA A 124 -3.01 -11.18 8.94
N GLY A 125 -3.02 -11.04 7.61
CA GLY A 125 -4.16 -10.46 6.88
C GLY A 125 -4.35 -8.97 7.16
N ILE A 126 -3.25 -8.23 7.25
CA ILE A 126 -3.26 -6.79 7.53
C ILE A 126 -2.86 -6.03 6.26
N PRO A 127 -3.65 -5.05 5.81
CA PRO A 127 -3.30 -4.19 4.69
C PRO A 127 -1.92 -3.58 4.89
N ALA A 128 -1.00 -3.76 3.94
CA ALA A 128 0.33 -3.19 4.05
C ALA A 128 0.79 -2.48 2.79
N ALA A 129 1.70 -1.53 3.01
CA ALA A 129 2.42 -0.81 1.96
C ALA A 129 3.89 -0.69 2.32
N ASP A 130 4.71 -0.58 1.30
CA ASP A 130 6.15 -0.37 1.33
C ASP A 130 6.47 0.84 0.46
N VAL A 131 7.16 1.81 1.06
CA VAL A 131 7.50 3.09 0.45
C VAL A 131 9.01 3.16 0.27
N LYS A 132 9.45 3.29 -0.98
CA LYS A 132 10.86 3.44 -1.35
C LYS A 132 11.06 4.67 -2.22
N LEU A 133 12.28 5.21 -2.17
CA LEU A 133 12.74 6.22 -3.12
C LEU A 133 14.01 5.72 -3.81
N GLU A 134 14.04 5.84 -5.13
CA GLU A 134 15.09 5.32 -5.99
C GLU A 134 15.66 6.44 -6.90
N PRO A 135 16.93 6.34 -7.34
CA PRO A 135 17.49 7.19 -8.40
C PRO A 135 16.68 7.14 -9.70
N GLY A 136 16.10 5.98 -9.99
CA GLY A 136 15.24 5.73 -11.13
C GLY A 136 14.61 4.35 -11.04
N PRO A 137 13.60 4.06 -11.89
CA PRO A 137 12.94 2.76 -12.00
C PRO A 137 13.83 1.51 -11.84
N GLY A 138 13.76 0.84 -10.68
CA GLY A 138 14.47 -0.41 -10.45
C GLY A 138 15.98 -0.23 -10.25
N GLN A 139 16.42 0.99 -9.96
CA GLN A 139 17.80 1.31 -9.64
C GLN A 139 17.98 1.42 -8.12
N SER A 140 19.20 1.11 -7.67
CA SER A 140 19.64 1.32 -6.29
C SER A 140 21.08 1.88 -6.30
N TYR A 141 21.66 2.07 -5.12
CA TYR A 141 23.07 2.38 -4.96
C TYR A 141 23.93 1.10 -5.03
N ALA A 142 25.15 1.22 -5.54
CA ALA A 142 26.02 0.09 -5.83
C ALA A 142 26.60 -0.63 -4.59
N LEU A 143 26.38 -0.08 -3.40
CA LEU A 143 27.04 -0.50 -2.16
C LEU A 143 26.13 -1.30 -1.23
N TYR A 144 24.92 -1.65 -1.68
CA TYR A 144 23.95 -2.42 -0.91
C TYR A 144 24.55 -3.73 -0.37
N HIS A 145 24.37 -3.98 0.94
CA HIS A 145 24.89 -5.13 1.68
C HIS A 145 26.42 -5.24 1.68
N THR A 146 27.12 -4.11 1.69
CA THR A 146 28.58 -4.09 1.77
C THR A 146 29.04 -3.31 3.00
N MET A 147 30.31 -3.51 3.38
CA MET A 147 30.93 -2.74 4.46
C MET A 147 31.07 -1.23 4.17
N TYR A 148 30.71 -0.80 2.96
CA TYR A 148 30.75 0.59 2.54
C TYR A 148 29.43 1.33 2.80
N GLU A 149 28.41 0.68 3.39
CA GLU A 149 27.19 1.33 3.88
C GLU A 149 27.48 2.06 5.20
N THR A 150 28.13 3.21 5.07
CA THR A 150 28.51 4.08 6.19
C THR A 150 27.73 5.39 6.12
N PRO A 151 27.64 6.16 7.22
CA PRO A 151 27.03 7.50 7.20
C PRO A 151 27.60 8.39 6.09
N TRP A 152 28.91 8.31 5.84
CA TRP A 152 29.58 9.04 4.76
C TRP A 152 28.97 8.77 3.39
N THR A 153 28.61 7.51 3.09
CA THR A 153 27.98 7.12 1.83
C THR A 153 26.64 7.82 1.63
N VAL A 154 25.83 7.94 2.68
CA VAL A 154 24.57 8.68 2.61
C VAL A 154 24.82 10.17 2.40
N GLU A 155 25.68 10.75 3.23
CA GLU A 155 25.98 12.19 3.27
C GLU A 155 26.69 12.72 2.02
N ASN A 156 27.35 11.85 1.23
CA ASN A 156 28.17 12.29 0.11
C ASN A 156 27.74 11.69 -1.24
N LEU A 157 27.07 10.52 -1.26
CA LEU A 157 26.72 9.84 -2.51
C LEU A 157 25.21 9.66 -2.71
N ILE A 158 24.47 9.24 -1.68
CA ILE A 158 23.06 8.87 -1.81
C ILE A 158 22.14 10.08 -1.70
N ASP A 159 22.26 10.88 -0.64
CA ASP A 159 21.38 12.01 -0.38
C ASP A 159 22.10 13.13 0.38
N PRO A 160 23.06 13.85 -0.26
CA PRO A 160 23.88 14.85 0.43
C PRO A 160 23.10 15.98 1.12
N ASN A 161 21.91 16.30 0.59
CA ASN A 161 21.03 17.33 1.14
C ASN A 161 19.90 16.76 2.00
N PHE A 162 19.90 15.45 2.27
CA PHE A 162 18.83 14.74 2.98
C PHE A 162 17.42 14.98 2.40
N SER A 163 17.33 15.33 1.12
CA SER A 163 16.06 15.70 0.47
C SER A 163 15.19 14.48 0.23
N SER A 164 15.81 13.35 -0.11
CA SER A 164 15.15 12.06 -0.30
C SER A 164 14.58 11.54 1.02
N PHE A 165 15.42 11.48 2.06
CA PHE A 165 15.03 11.04 3.40
C PHE A 165 13.94 11.94 4.00
N THR A 166 14.07 13.26 3.86
CA THR A 166 13.05 14.22 4.33
C THR A 166 11.72 14.02 3.60
N SER A 167 11.75 13.83 2.27
CA SER A 167 10.52 13.65 1.48
C SER A 167 9.80 12.34 1.82
N VAL A 168 10.54 11.23 1.97
CA VAL A 168 9.96 9.95 2.40
C VAL A 168 9.41 10.04 3.82
N GLY A 169 10.13 10.69 4.75
CA GLY A 169 9.65 10.91 6.10
C GLY A 169 8.35 11.72 6.14
N GLN A 170 8.24 12.79 5.33
CA GLN A 170 7.01 13.57 5.21
C GLN A 170 5.86 12.75 4.61
N LEU A 171 6.13 11.95 3.56
CA LEU A 171 5.12 11.08 2.96
C LEU A 171 4.63 10.02 3.95
N TRP A 172 5.55 9.40 4.68
CA TRP A 172 5.24 8.40 5.69
C TRP A 172 4.33 8.98 6.79
N LEU A 173 4.64 10.20 7.25
CA LEU A 173 3.82 10.93 8.20
C LEU A 173 2.43 11.27 7.63
N GLU A 174 2.33 11.73 6.38
CA GLU A 174 1.03 12.06 5.78
C GLU A 174 0.16 10.80 5.58
N ILE A 175 0.74 9.67 5.14
CA ILE A 175 0.01 8.39 5.02
C ILE A 175 -0.55 7.97 6.39
N VAL A 176 0.31 7.91 7.40
CA VAL A 176 -0.06 7.48 8.75
C VAL A 176 -1.07 8.45 9.38
N HIS A 177 -0.89 9.75 9.16
CA HIS A 177 -1.83 10.79 9.61
C HIS A 177 -3.24 10.57 9.05
N ARG A 178 -3.37 10.28 7.75
CA ARG A 178 -4.67 10.02 7.11
C ARG A 178 -5.33 8.76 7.67
N LEU A 179 -4.58 7.67 7.78
CA LEU A 179 -5.08 6.41 8.34
C LEU A 179 -5.53 6.55 9.79
N ALA A 180 -4.79 7.33 10.58
CA ALA A 180 -5.04 7.49 12.00
C ALA A 180 -6.17 8.47 12.33
N ASN A 181 -6.39 9.49 11.47
CA ASN A 181 -7.33 10.59 11.77
C ASN A 181 -8.63 10.58 10.96
N SER A 182 -8.70 9.90 9.81
CA SER A 182 -9.92 9.91 9.02
C SER A 182 -11.08 9.23 9.76
N LEU A 183 -12.26 9.88 9.71
CA LEU A 183 -13.50 9.40 10.33
C LEU A 183 -13.85 7.99 9.85
N VAL A 184 -13.88 7.82 8.53
CA VAL A 184 -13.93 6.54 7.83
C VAL A 184 -12.51 6.13 7.46
N ILE A 185 -12.13 4.87 7.66
CA ILE A 185 -10.82 4.36 7.22
C ILE A 185 -10.71 4.63 5.71
N PRO A 186 -9.66 5.33 5.23
CA PRO A 186 -9.60 5.80 3.85
C PRO A 186 -9.16 4.70 2.88
N PHE A 187 -9.77 3.53 2.97
CA PHE A 187 -9.56 2.42 2.06
C PHE A 187 -10.44 2.54 0.82
N ASN A 188 -9.96 1.98 -0.29
CA ASN A 188 -10.77 1.82 -1.49
C ASN A 188 -11.10 0.34 -1.76
N ALA A 189 -12.29 -0.08 -1.33
CA ALA A 189 -12.78 -1.44 -1.53
C ALA A 189 -13.00 -1.76 -3.03
N LEU A 190 -13.38 -0.76 -3.83
CA LEU A 190 -13.62 -0.94 -5.26
C LEU A 190 -12.30 -1.22 -6.01
N ASP A 191 -11.22 -0.51 -5.66
CA ASP A 191 -9.88 -0.77 -6.21
C ASP A 191 -9.45 -2.21 -5.92
N TYR A 192 -9.74 -2.74 -4.73
CA TYR A 192 -9.48 -4.15 -4.40
C TYR A 192 -10.21 -5.13 -5.31
N ALA A 193 -11.51 -4.95 -5.48
CA ALA A 193 -12.30 -5.80 -6.37
C ALA A 193 -11.87 -5.68 -7.84
N GLN A 194 -11.48 -4.49 -8.29
CA GLN A 194 -10.96 -4.25 -9.63
C GLN A 194 -9.61 -4.94 -9.85
N SER A 195 -8.70 -4.86 -8.87
CA SER A 195 -7.40 -5.54 -8.92
C SER A 195 -7.56 -7.05 -9.06
N LEU A 196 -8.48 -7.67 -8.31
CA LEU A 196 -8.77 -9.10 -8.43
C LEU A 196 -9.32 -9.46 -9.82
N LEU A 197 -10.17 -8.62 -10.41
CA LEU A 197 -10.66 -8.83 -11.79
C LEU A 197 -9.53 -8.74 -12.82
N VAL A 198 -8.61 -7.78 -12.67
CA VAL A 198 -7.43 -7.65 -13.54
C VAL A 198 -6.53 -8.88 -13.42
N LEU A 199 -6.25 -9.35 -12.20
CA LEU A 199 -5.46 -10.55 -11.94
C LEU A 199 -6.14 -11.80 -12.51
N PHE A 200 -7.46 -11.94 -12.30
CA PHE A 200 -8.23 -13.04 -12.85
C PHE A 200 -8.20 -13.06 -14.38
N HIS A 201 -8.34 -11.89 -15.04
CA HIS A 201 -8.24 -11.82 -16.49
C HIS A 201 -6.85 -12.22 -17.01
N LYS A 202 -5.77 -11.78 -16.33
CA LYS A 202 -4.41 -12.22 -16.65
C LYS A 202 -4.28 -13.74 -16.51
N ALA A 203 -4.84 -14.32 -15.45
CA ALA A 203 -4.85 -15.77 -15.25
C ALA A 203 -5.65 -16.50 -16.34
N GLU A 204 -6.84 -16.04 -16.70
CA GLU A 204 -7.65 -16.61 -17.80
C GLU A 204 -6.87 -16.64 -19.11
N VAL A 205 -6.17 -15.55 -19.46
CA VAL A 205 -5.36 -15.44 -20.68
C VAL A 205 -4.14 -16.38 -20.66
N GLN A 206 -3.53 -16.63 -19.51
CA GLN A 206 -2.42 -17.58 -19.42
C GLN A 206 -2.92 -19.02 -19.50
N LEU A 207 -3.99 -19.34 -18.76
CA LEU A 207 -4.57 -20.69 -18.74
C LEU A 207 -5.10 -21.12 -20.12
N SER A 208 -5.64 -20.20 -20.92
CA SER A 208 -6.14 -20.52 -22.26
C SER A 208 -5.04 -20.97 -23.23
N LYS A 209 -3.77 -20.66 -22.95
CA LYS A 209 -2.61 -21.07 -23.75
C LYS A 209 -2.07 -22.47 -23.41
N LEU A 210 -2.52 -23.07 -22.31
CA LEU A 210 -1.93 -24.31 -21.76
C LEU A 210 -2.64 -25.60 -22.22
N ASP A 211 -3.67 -25.52 -23.07
CA ASP A 211 -4.52 -26.65 -23.52
C ASP A 211 -4.83 -27.69 -22.42
N LEU A 212 -5.39 -27.21 -21.30
CA LEU A 212 -5.72 -28.04 -20.14
C LEU A 212 -7.05 -28.77 -20.28
N SER A 213 -7.65 -28.78 -21.48
CA SER A 213 -9.01 -29.27 -21.73
C SER A 213 -9.22 -30.73 -21.31
N LYS A 214 -8.21 -31.59 -21.55
CA LYS A 214 -8.23 -33.01 -21.18
C LYS A 214 -7.78 -33.25 -19.73
N ALA A 215 -6.77 -32.54 -19.25
CA ALA A 215 -6.20 -32.74 -17.92
C ALA A 215 -7.06 -32.14 -16.80
N ALA A 216 -7.82 -31.08 -17.10
CA ALA A 216 -8.66 -30.36 -16.15
C ALA A 216 -10.01 -29.97 -16.78
N PRO A 217 -10.89 -30.93 -17.12
CA PRO A 217 -12.19 -30.65 -17.73
C PRO A 217 -13.13 -29.82 -16.82
N TRP A 218 -12.86 -29.80 -15.52
CA TRP A 218 -13.59 -28.99 -14.53
C TRP A 218 -13.18 -27.51 -14.51
N LEU A 219 -12.03 -27.16 -15.10
CA LEU A 219 -11.44 -25.82 -15.02
C LEU A 219 -12.35 -24.73 -15.59
N PRO A 220 -12.97 -24.87 -16.78
CA PRO A 220 -13.86 -23.85 -17.33
C PRO A 220 -15.03 -23.53 -16.40
N HIS A 221 -15.61 -24.54 -15.74
CA HIS A 221 -16.70 -24.34 -14.79
C HIS A 221 -16.23 -23.57 -13.55
N LYS A 222 -15.07 -23.91 -12.99
CA LYS A 222 -14.49 -23.19 -11.84
C LYS A 222 -14.11 -21.75 -12.16
N LEU A 223 -13.55 -21.50 -13.35
CA LEU A 223 -13.28 -20.13 -13.83
C LEU A 223 -14.59 -19.32 -13.95
N SER A 224 -15.66 -19.92 -14.46
CA SER A 224 -16.98 -19.28 -14.51
C SER A 224 -17.53 -18.94 -13.12
N SER A 225 -17.45 -19.88 -12.17
CA SER A 225 -17.85 -19.63 -10.77
C SER A 225 -17.05 -18.51 -10.12
N LEU A 226 -15.72 -18.48 -10.33
CA LEU A 226 -14.84 -17.43 -9.80
C LEU A 226 -15.18 -16.07 -10.43
N LYS A 227 -15.42 -16.02 -11.74
CA LYS A 227 -15.85 -14.81 -12.46
C LYS A 227 -17.15 -14.25 -11.89
N GLU A 228 -18.11 -15.11 -11.56
CA GLU A 228 -19.37 -14.69 -10.93
C GLU A 228 -19.14 -14.16 -9.51
N ALA A 229 -18.30 -14.83 -8.71
CA ALA A 229 -17.94 -14.38 -7.37
C ALA A 229 -17.27 -12.99 -7.40
N LEU A 230 -16.34 -12.77 -8.33
CA LEU A 230 -15.68 -11.48 -8.53
C LEU A 230 -16.65 -10.37 -8.95
N ARG A 231 -17.66 -10.68 -9.79
CA ARG A 231 -18.73 -9.72 -10.12
C ARG A 231 -19.57 -9.35 -8.90
N ARG A 232 -19.93 -10.33 -8.06
CA ARG A 232 -20.66 -10.07 -6.80
C ARG A 232 -19.83 -9.23 -5.83
N LEU A 233 -18.53 -9.51 -5.73
CA LEU A 233 -17.59 -8.73 -4.94
C LEU A 233 -17.52 -7.28 -5.46
N GLN A 234 -17.31 -7.08 -6.76
CA GLN A 234 -17.23 -5.74 -7.36
C GLN A 234 -18.50 -4.90 -7.11
N ASN A 235 -19.68 -5.48 -7.29
CA ASN A 235 -20.94 -4.78 -7.04
C ASN A 235 -21.12 -4.42 -5.55
N THR A 236 -20.67 -5.28 -4.65
CA THR A 236 -20.76 -5.05 -3.20
C THR A 236 -19.72 -4.03 -2.74
N ALA A 237 -18.48 -4.13 -3.24
CA ALA A 237 -17.41 -3.18 -3.00
C ALA A 237 -17.78 -1.78 -3.48
N ARG A 238 -18.41 -1.66 -4.66
CA ARG A 238 -18.91 -0.37 -5.16
C ARG A 238 -19.91 0.27 -4.19
N ARG A 239 -20.87 -0.50 -3.68
CA ARG A 239 -21.88 0.00 -2.71
C ARG A 239 -21.23 0.42 -1.39
N LEU A 240 -20.34 -0.40 -0.85
CA LEU A 240 -19.58 -0.07 0.35
C LEU A 240 -18.74 1.20 0.15
N GLN A 241 -18.09 1.33 -1.01
CA GLN A 241 -17.24 2.48 -1.32
C GLN A 241 -18.04 3.77 -1.42
N MET A 242 -19.20 3.76 -2.09
CA MET A 242 -20.08 4.93 -2.18
C MET A 242 -20.56 5.36 -0.80
N GLU A 243 -21.06 4.41 0.02
CA GLU A 243 -21.51 4.71 1.39
C GLU A 243 -20.37 5.27 2.26
N ALA A 244 -19.17 4.67 2.18
CA ALA A 244 -17.99 5.16 2.89
C ALA A 244 -17.61 6.58 2.47
N GLN A 245 -17.68 6.90 1.18
CA GLN A 245 -17.40 8.24 0.65
C GLN A 245 -18.45 9.26 1.04
N ASP A 246 -19.73 8.91 0.96
CA ASP A 246 -20.83 9.82 1.34
C ASP A 246 -20.73 10.22 2.81
N ILE A 247 -20.38 9.29 3.70
CA ILE A 247 -20.15 9.57 5.13
C ILE A 247 -18.88 10.40 5.31
N ALA A 248 -17.78 10.03 4.66
CA ALA A 248 -16.52 10.75 4.78
C ALA A 248 -16.62 12.22 4.31
N ASN A 249 -17.46 12.48 3.31
CA ASN A 249 -17.70 13.80 2.73
C ASN A 249 -18.82 14.59 3.45
N GLY A 250 -19.47 14.01 4.46
CA GLY A 250 -20.58 14.66 5.18
C GLY A 250 -21.87 14.78 4.36
N VAL A 251 -22.03 13.97 3.30
CA VAL A 251 -23.26 13.90 2.50
C VAL A 251 -24.38 13.19 3.29
N ILE A 252 -24.00 12.21 4.12
CA ILE A 252 -24.93 11.45 4.95
C ILE A 252 -24.40 11.43 6.39
N ASP A 253 -25.22 11.89 7.33
CA ASP A 253 -24.99 11.71 8.75
C ASP A 253 -25.42 10.31 9.20
N VAL A 254 -24.55 9.66 9.96
CA VAL A 254 -24.79 8.31 10.48
C VAL A 254 -24.58 8.25 11.98
N SER A 255 -25.24 7.30 12.63
CA SER A 255 -24.97 7.02 14.05
C SER A 255 -23.53 6.52 14.23
N ILE A 256 -22.97 6.73 15.43
CA ILE A 256 -21.63 6.22 15.79
C ILE A 256 -21.55 4.70 15.54
N GLN A 257 -22.61 3.95 15.86
CA GLN A 257 -22.68 2.51 15.64
C GLN A 257 -22.57 2.14 14.15
N ARG A 258 -23.22 2.90 13.26
CA ARG A 258 -23.14 2.67 11.81
C ARG A 258 -21.77 3.01 11.26
N LEU A 259 -21.17 4.11 11.72
CA LEU A 259 -19.80 4.49 11.36
C LEU A 259 -18.79 3.40 11.75
N GLU A 260 -18.86 2.93 13.00
CA GLU A 260 -17.96 1.87 13.47
C GLU A 260 -18.18 0.56 12.71
N PHE A 261 -19.43 0.22 12.37
CA PHE A 261 -19.72 -0.94 11.53
C PHE A 261 -19.06 -0.85 10.14
N ILE A 262 -19.07 0.32 9.51
CA ILE A 262 -18.42 0.53 8.21
C ILE A 262 -16.90 0.42 8.33
N ASN A 263 -16.31 1.04 9.36
CA ASN A 263 -14.87 0.93 9.63
C ASN A 263 -14.45 -0.52 9.86
N ILE A 264 -15.22 -1.29 10.64
CA ILE A 264 -14.98 -2.72 10.84
C ILE A 264 -15.02 -3.44 9.49
N ARG A 265 -16.03 -3.22 8.65
CA ARG A 265 -16.10 -3.88 7.34
C ARG A 265 -14.93 -3.55 6.41
N LEU A 266 -14.40 -2.33 6.49
CA LEU A 266 -13.22 -1.93 5.72
C LEU A 266 -11.94 -2.56 6.29
N GLN A 267 -11.81 -2.62 7.62
CA GLN A 267 -10.65 -3.19 8.29
C GLN A 267 -10.49 -4.69 8.01
N TYR A 268 -11.59 -5.46 8.05
CA TYR A 268 -11.58 -6.91 7.82
C TYR A 268 -11.76 -7.31 6.35
N LEU A 269 -11.44 -6.41 5.40
CA LEU A 269 -11.58 -6.70 3.97
C LEU A 269 -10.38 -7.48 3.41
N GLU A 270 -9.18 -7.17 3.89
CA GLU A 270 -7.95 -7.94 3.63
C GLU A 270 -7.97 -9.28 4.38
#